data_AF-A0A5C8GAN0-F1
#
_entry.id   AF-A0A5C8GAN0-F1
#
_cell.length_a   1.000
_cell.length_b   1.000
_cell.length_c   1.000
_cell.angle_alpha   90.00
_cell.angle_beta   90.00
_cell.angle_gamma   90.00
#
_symmetry.space_group_name_H-M   'P 1'
#
loop_
_entity.id
_entity.type
_entity.pdbx_description
1 polymer ?
#
loop_
_entity_poly.entity_id
_entity_poly.type
_entity_poly.pdbx_seq_one_letter_code
_entity_poly.pdbx_strand_id
1 'polypeptide(L)' 'MYKQLTSEQRYTISVLLQKKLSISFIAEKIGVSVSTVSLEIN' A
#
# COMPACT_ATOMS: atom_id res chain seq x y z
N MET A 1 1.32 14.50 11.29
CA MET A 1 0.91 13.25 11.95
C MET A 1 0.97 12.14 10.91
N TYR A 2 1.90 11.20 11.04
CA TYR A 2 2.02 10.09 10.09
C TYR A 2 0.77 9.21 10.24
N LYS A 3 -0.09 9.18 9.22
CA LYS A 3 -1.21 8.23 9.21
C LYS A 3 -0.61 6.84 9.03
N GLN A 4 -0.59 6.07 10.10
CA GLN A 4 -0.25 4.65 10.01
C GLN A 4 -1.26 3.95 9.11
N LEU A 5 -0.78 2.99 8.31
CA LEU A 5 -1.66 2.15 7.51
C LEU A 5 -2.58 1.34 8.42
N THR A 6 -3.88 1.39 8.12
CA THR A 6 -4.86 0.53 8.80
C THR A 6 -4.60 -0.93 8.46
N SER A 7 -5.10 -1.85 9.29
CA SER A 7 -5.00 -3.29 9.00
C SER A 7 -5.64 -3.66 7.66
N GLU A 8 -6.72 -2.98 7.27
CA GLU A 8 -7.38 -3.14 5.97
C GLU A 8 -6.49 -2.70 4.80
N GLN A 9 -5.79 -1.56 4.94
CA GLN A 9 -4.86 -1.09 3.91
C GLN A 9 -3.67 -2.05 3.77
N ARG A 10 -3.12 -2.55 4.89
CA ARG A 10 -2.03 -3.55 4.88
C ARG A 10 -2.45 -4.88 4.25
N TYR A 11 -3.67 -5.33 4.54
CA TYR A 11 -4.26 -6.51 3.89
C TYR A 11 -4.39 -6.28 2.38
N THR A 12 -4.90 -5.11 1.97
CA THR A 12 -5.05 -4.75 0.56
C THR A 12 -3.71 -4.70 -0.16
N ILE A 13 -2.68 -4.10 0.45
CA ILE A 13 -1.31 -4.09 -0.09
C ILE A 13 -0.82 -5.53 -0.32
N SER A 14 -0.96 -6.41 0.67
CA SER A 14 -0.54 -7.82 0.56
C SER A 14 -1.21 -8.55 -0.61
N VAL A 15 -2.54 -8.40 -0.76
CA VAL A 15 -3.30 -9.05 -1.83
C VAL A 15 -2.92 -8.50 -3.21
N LEU A 16 -2.76 -7.18 -3.34
CA LEU A 16 -2.45 -6.56 -4.63
C LEU A 16 -0.99 -6.84 -5.06
N LEU A 17 -0.07 -6.96 -4.11
CA LEU A 17 1.31 -7.39 -4.38
C LEU A 17 1.39 -8.83 -4.87
N GLN A 18 0.62 -9.74 -4.27
CA GLN A 18 0.54 -11.13 -4.76
C GLN A 18 0.03 -11.20 -6.21
N LYS A 19 -0.81 -10.24 -6.62
CA LYS A 19 -1.29 -10.09 -8.00
C LYS A 19 -0.29 -9.39 -8.93
N LYS A 20 0.92 -9.07 -8.45
CA LYS A 20 2.00 -8.37 -9.19
C LYS A 20 1.58 -7.01 -9.75
N LEU A 21 0.68 -6.31 -9.05
CA LEU A 21 0.30 -4.94 -9.42
C LEU A 21 1.38 -3.94 -9.01
N SER A 22 1.48 -2.83 -9.73
CA SER A 22 2.49 -1.81 -9.46
C SER A 22 2.22 -1.08 -8.13
N ILE A 23 3.29 -0.66 -7.44
CA ILE A 23 3.19 0.07 -6.18
C ILE A 23 2.38 1.36 -6.36
N SER A 24 2.58 2.08 -7.47
CA SER A 24 1.82 3.30 -7.78
C SER A 24 0.32 3.04 -7.90
N PHE A 25 -0.07 1.93 -8.53
CA PHE A 25 -1.48 1.54 -8.61
C PHE A 25 -2.06 1.20 -7.23
N ILE A 26 -1.29 0.49 -6.40
CA ILE A 26 -1.70 0.13 -5.03
C ILE A 26 -1.91 1.39 -4.19
N ALA A 27 -0.97 2.34 -4.26
CA ALA A 27 -1.00 3.60 -3.54
C ALA A 27 -2.23 4.44 -3.93
N GLU A 28 -2.52 4.56 -5.23
CA GLU A 28 -3.72 5.23 -5.74
C GLU A 28 -4.99 4.53 -5.23
N LYS A 29 -5.02 3.20 -5.28
CA LYS A 29 -6.20 2.40 -4.91
C LYS A 29 -6.59 2.56 -3.45
N ILE A 30 -5.62 2.71 -2.55
CA ILE A 30 -5.86 2.85 -1.10
C ILE A 30 -5.73 4.29 -0.60
N GLY A 31 -5.50 5.25 -1.51
CA GLY A 31 -5.44 6.68 -1.23
C GLY A 31 -4.25 7.12 -0.36
N VAL A 32 -3.09 6.49 -0.53
CA VAL A 32 -1.86 6.82 0.20
C VAL A 32 -0.72 7.18 -0.76
N SER A 33 0.38 7.70 -0.22
CA SER A 33 1.56 7.99 -1.05
C SER A 33 2.29 6.72 -1.46
N VAL A 34 2.93 6.74 -2.64
CA VAL A 34 3.79 5.64 -3.11
C VAL A 34 4.87 5.32 -2.08
N SER A 35 5.48 6.34 -1.48
CA SER A 35 6.48 6.18 -0.42
C SER A 35 5.95 5.43 0.80
N THR A 36 4.69 5.64 1.19
CA THR A 36 4.06 4.91 2.30
C THR A 36 3.96 3.42 1.99
N VAL A 37 3.59 3.06 0.76
CA VAL A 37 3.52 1.66 0.34
C VAL A 37 4.92 1.06 0.21
N SER A 38 5.87 1.79 -0.35
CA SER A 38 7.27 1.34 -0.44
C SER A 38 7.90 1.07 0.93
N LEU A 39 7.59 1.89 1.95
CA LEU A 39 8.07 1.69 3.32
C LEU A 39 7.45 0.47 4.02
N GLU A 40 6.21 0.09 3.66
CA GLU A 40 5.56 -1.11 4.21
C GLU A 40 6.12 -2.41 3.59
N ILE A 41 6.55 -2.35 2.33
CA ILE A 41 7.09 -3.49 1.60
C ILE A 41 8.56 -3.76 1.92
N ASN A 42 9.30 -2.72 2.30
CA ASN A 42 10.73 -2.76 2.57
C ASN A 42 11.02 -3.25 3.98
#